data_AF-A0A0J9YWR7-F1
#
_entry.id   AF-A0A0J9YWR7-F1
#
_cell.length_a   1.000
_cell.length_b   1.000
_cell.length_c   1.000
_cell.angle_alpha   90.00
_cell.angle_beta   90.00
_cell.angle_gamma   90.00
#
_symmetry.space_group_name_H-M   'P 1'
#
loop_
_entity.id
_entity.type
_entity.pdbx_description
1 polymer ?
#
loop_
_entity_poly.entity_id
_entity_poly.type
_entity_poly.pdbx_seq_one_letter_code
_entity_poly.pdbx_strand_id
1 'polypeptide(L)'
;AIIRELGGIPIVANKINHSNQSIKEKALNALNNLSVNVENQIKIKVQVLKLLLNLSENPAMTEGLLRAQVDSSFLSLYDSHVAKEILLRVLTLFQNIKNCLKIEGHLAVQPTFTEGSLFFLLHGEECAQKIRALVDHHDAEVKEKVVTIIPKI
;
A
#
# COMPACT_ATOMS: atom_id res chain seq x y z
N ALA A 1 23.33 -3.39 -8.36
CA ALA A 1 23.23 -3.50 -9.83
C ALA A 1 22.81 -4.91 -10.23
N ILE A 2 23.67 -5.92 -10.08
CA ILE A 2 23.45 -7.30 -10.57
C ILE A 2 22.13 -7.95 -10.12
N ILE A 3 21.79 -7.97 -8.82
CA ILE A 3 20.55 -8.62 -8.34
C ILE A 3 19.31 -8.02 -9.01
N ARG A 4 19.29 -6.70 -9.21
CA ARG A 4 18.17 -6.02 -9.88
C ARG A 4 18.12 -6.34 -11.37
N GLU A 5 19.26 -6.29 -12.05
CA GLU A 5 19.37 -6.54 -13.49
C GLU A 5 18.97 -7.97 -13.86
N LEU A 6 19.23 -8.93 -12.97
CA LEU A 6 18.80 -10.31 -13.13
C LEU A 6 17.35 -10.57 -12.69
N GLY A 7 16.55 -9.53 -12.41
CA GLY A 7 15.15 -9.67 -11.99
C GLY A 7 14.97 -10.25 -10.57
N GLY A 8 16.01 -10.16 -9.73
CA GLY A 8 16.01 -10.75 -8.39
C GLY A 8 15.07 -10.06 -7.39
N ILE A 9 14.78 -8.76 -7.55
CA ILE A 9 13.90 -8.02 -6.61
C ILE A 9 12.49 -8.65 -6.55
N PRO A 10 11.76 -8.86 -7.67
CA PRO A 10 10.49 -9.58 -7.65
C PRO A 10 10.57 -10.97 -7.02
N ILE A 11 11.64 -11.72 -7.29
CA ILE A 11 11.83 -13.08 -6.75
C ILE A 11 11.92 -13.03 -5.23
N VAL A 12 12.74 -12.14 -4.68
CA VAL A 12 12.90 -11.96 -3.24
C VAL A 12 11.61 -11.43 -2.60
N ALA A 13 10.94 -10.45 -3.21
CA ALA A 13 9.68 -9.89 -2.70
C ALA A 13 8.57 -10.93 -2.60
N ASN A 14 8.47 -11.87 -3.54
CA ASN A 14 7.51 -12.97 -3.48
C ASN A 14 7.75 -13.92 -2.29
N LYS A 15 8.93 -13.90 -1.66
CA LYS A 15 9.24 -14.72 -0.49
C LYS A 15 8.79 -14.11 0.84
N ILE A 16 8.32 -12.86 0.86
CA ILE A 16 7.78 -12.22 2.08
C ILE A 16 6.58 -13.00 2.65
N ASN A 17 5.75 -13.58 1.79
CA ASN A 17 4.57 -14.34 2.21
C ASN A 17 4.82 -15.87 2.31
N HIS A 18 6.08 -16.30 2.40
CA HIS A 18 6.42 -17.72 2.44
C HIS A 18 6.06 -18.36 3.79
N SER A 19 5.54 -19.59 3.86
CA SER A 19 5.11 -20.21 5.13
C SER A 19 6.25 -20.38 6.16
N ASN A 20 7.47 -20.68 5.68
CA ASN A 20 8.68 -20.77 6.51
C ASN A 20 9.17 -19.38 6.98
N GLN A 21 9.17 -19.16 8.30
CA GLN A 21 9.57 -17.93 8.96
C GLN A 21 11.02 -17.49 8.64
N SER A 22 11.97 -18.43 8.61
CA SER A 22 13.37 -18.12 8.27
C SER A 22 13.51 -17.60 6.83
N ILE A 23 12.68 -18.09 5.91
CA ILE A 23 12.65 -17.59 4.53
C ILE A 23 12.09 -16.16 4.47
N LYS A 24 11.03 -15.85 5.24
CA LYS A 24 10.49 -14.48 5.34
C LYS A 24 11.54 -13.50 5.84
N GLU A 25 12.23 -13.83 6.93
CA GLU A 25 13.26 -12.98 7.53
C GLU A 25 14.42 -12.72 6.57
N LYS A 26 14.89 -13.75 5.88
CA LYS A 26 15.93 -13.60 4.85
C LYS A 26 15.46 -12.73 3.69
N ALA A 27 14.21 -12.87 3.26
CA ALA A 27 13.64 -12.04 2.21
C ALA A 27 13.56 -10.56 2.63
N LEU A 28 13.06 -10.29 3.84
CA LEU A 28 12.98 -8.94 4.39
C LEU A 28 14.36 -8.30 4.53
N ASN A 29 15.34 -9.03 5.08
CA ASN A 29 16.72 -8.55 5.22
C ASN A 29 17.35 -8.24 3.85
N ALA A 30 17.13 -9.11 2.86
CA ALA A 30 17.62 -8.87 1.51
C ALA A 30 16.99 -7.61 0.89
N LEU A 31 15.68 -7.40 1.05
CA LEU A 31 15.00 -6.21 0.55
C LEU A 31 15.45 -4.93 1.26
N ASN A 32 15.67 -4.98 2.58
CA ASN A 32 16.21 -3.86 3.35
C ASN A 32 17.61 -3.49 2.87
N ASN A 33 18.48 -4.48 2.62
CA ASN A 33 19.80 -4.21 2.05
C ASN A 33 19.72 -3.65 0.62
N LEU A 34 18.75 -4.09 -0.17
CA LEU A 34 18.54 -3.60 -1.53
C LEU A 34 17.93 -2.19 -1.55
N SER A 35 17.15 -1.79 -0.56
CA SER A 35 16.44 -0.51 -0.50
C SER A 35 17.37 0.68 -0.29
N VAL A 36 18.64 0.47 0.09
CA VAL A 36 19.66 1.53 0.18
C VAL A 36 19.89 2.22 -1.18
N ASN A 37 19.57 1.56 -2.29
CA ASN A 37 19.63 2.14 -3.62
C ASN A 37 18.26 2.70 -4.05
N VAL A 38 18.22 3.98 -4.44
CA VAL A 38 16.98 4.69 -4.81
C VAL A 38 16.18 4.00 -5.92
N GLU A 39 16.86 3.49 -6.96
CA GLU A 39 16.17 2.81 -8.06
C GLU A 39 15.54 1.48 -7.60
N ASN A 40 16.18 0.78 -6.65
CA ASN A 40 15.62 -0.42 -6.05
C ASN A 40 14.40 -0.09 -5.19
N GLN A 41 14.36 1.06 -4.51
CA GLN A 41 13.21 1.44 -3.67
C GLN A 41 11.91 1.49 -4.47
N ILE A 42 11.94 2.07 -5.66
CA ILE A 42 10.77 2.13 -6.55
C ILE A 42 10.29 0.71 -6.88
N LYS A 43 11.22 -0.16 -7.32
CA LYS A 43 10.92 -1.56 -7.66
C LYS A 43 10.39 -2.34 -6.47
N ILE A 44 10.96 -2.15 -5.29
CA ILE A 44 10.51 -2.80 -4.04
C ILE A 44 9.11 -2.31 -3.66
N LYS A 45 8.85 -0.99 -3.66
CA LYS A 45 7.53 -0.41 -3.38
C LYS A 45 6.45 -0.99 -4.30
N VAL A 46 6.74 -1.12 -5.59
CA VAL A 46 5.82 -1.76 -6.56
C VAL A 46 5.51 -3.21 -6.19
N GLN A 47 6.52 -4.01 -5.83
CA GLN A 47 6.29 -5.41 -5.44
C GLN A 47 5.51 -5.54 -4.12
N VAL A 48 5.81 -4.71 -3.12
CA VAL A 48 5.09 -4.69 -1.85
C VAL A 48 3.65 -4.26 -2.07
N LEU A 49 3.39 -3.18 -2.83
CA LEU A 49 2.03 -2.74 -3.16
C LEU A 49 1.25 -3.79 -3.95
N LYS A 50 1.91 -4.57 -4.84
CA LYS A 50 1.27 -5.70 -5.51
C LYS A 50 0.80 -6.75 -4.50
N LEU A 51 1.61 -7.09 -3.51
CA LEU A 51 1.22 -8.01 -2.44
C LEU A 51 0.04 -7.44 -1.62
N LEU A 52 0.11 -6.17 -1.22
CA LEU A 52 -0.96 -5.51 -0.45
C LEU A 52 -2.28 -5.47 -1.23
N LEU A 53 -2.23 -5.20 -2.54
CA LEU A 53 -3.40 -5.24 -3.41
C LEU A 53 -4.06 -6.62 -3.41
N ASN A 54 -3.27 -7.67 -3.62
CA ASN A 54 -3.78 -9.06 -3.59
C ASN A 54 -4.43 -9.40 -2.23
N LEU A 55 -3.88 -8.90 -1.12
CA LEU A 55 -4.47 -9.09 0.20
C LEU A 55 -5.78 -8.30 0.35
N SER A 56 -5.83 -7.06 -0.13
CA SER A 56 -7.01 -6.19 -0.04
C SER A 56 -8.20 -6.63 -0.89
N GLU A 57 -7.99 -7.49 -1.89
CA GLU A 57 -9.07 -8.09 -2.69
C GLU A 57 -9.80 -9.21 -1.94
N ASN A 58 -9.23 -9.70 -0.83
CA ASN A 58 -9.84 -10.72 0.01
C ASN A 58 -10.33 -10.07 1.33
N PRO A 59 -11.67 -9.98 1.57
CA PRO A 59 -12.22 -9.42 2.80
C PRO A 59 -11.65 -10.06 4.08
N ALA A 60 -11.46 -11.38 4.09
CA ALA A 60 -10.92 -12.10 5.24
C ALA A 60 -9.49 -11.68 5.62
N MET A 61 -8.71 -11.16 4.66
CA MET A 61 -7.35 -10.65 4.90
C MET A 61 -7.34 -9.14 5.18
N THR A 62 -8.43 -8.44 4.87
CA THR A 62 -8.50 -6.98 4.97
C THR A 62 -8.53 -6.50 6.41
N GLU A 63 -9.20 -7.22 7.33
CA GLU A 63 -9.16 -6.87 8.75
C GLU A 63 -7.74 -6.92 9.31
N GLY A 64 -6.98 -7.99 9.01
CA GLY A 64 -5.59 -8.12 9.41
C GLY A 64 -4.70 -7.01 8.85
N LEU A 65 -4.95 -6.61 7.60
CA LEU A 65 -4.27 -5.49 6.96
C LEU A 65 -4.57 -4.15 7.64
N LEU A 66 -5.83 -3.91 8.00
CA LEU A 66 -6.27 -2.68 8.68
C LEU A 66 -5.68 -2.54 10.09
N ARG A 67 -5.44 -3.67 10.78
CA ARG A 67 -4.79 -3.70 12.10
C ARG A 67 -3.27 -3.56 12.06
N ALA A 68 -2.65 -3.73 10.89
CA ALA A 68 -1.20 -3.67 10.75
C ALA A 68 -0.67 -2.30 11.21
N GLN A 69 0.42 -2.33 11.98
CA GLN A 69 1.13 -1.13 12.41
C GLN A 69 1.95 -0.58 11.25
N VAL A 70 1.77 0.71 10.96
CA VAL A 70 2.37 1.36 9.80
C VAL A 70 2.83 2.77 10.19
N ASP A 71 4.07 3.11 9.85
CA ASP A 71 4.56 4.47 10.03
C ASP A 71 3.79 5.49 9.18
N SER A 72 3.64 6.72 9.70
CA SER A 72 2.99 7.82 8.97
C SER A 72 3.66 8.12 7.63
N SER A 73 4.94 7.78 7.48
CA SER A 73 5.68 7.85 6.22
C SER A 73 5.01 7.08 5.07
N PHE A 74 4.13 6.12 5.35
CA PHE A 74 3.31 5.46 4.33
C PHE A 74 2.46 6.44 3.53
N LEU A 75 2.00 7.55 4.15
CA LEU A 75 1.23 8.58 3.46
C LEU A 75 2.04 9.30 2.37
N SER A 76 3.38 9.27 2.43
CA SER A 76 4.23 9.81 1.35
C SER A 76 4.01 9.11 0.00
N LEU A 77 3.43 7.91 -0.01
CA LEU A 77 3.06 7.22 -1.25
C LEU A 77 1.99 7.96 -2.07
N TYR A 78 1.24 8.87 -1.44
CA TYR A 78 0.23 9.71 -2.10
C TYR A 78 0.77 11.06 -2.56
N ASP A 79 2.05 11.36 -2.38
CA ASP A 79 2.61 12.64 -2.80
C ASP A 79 2.65 12.74 -4.34
N SER A 80 2.33 13.92 -4.89
CA SER A 80 2.18 14.15 -6.34
C SER A 80 3.44 13.91 -7.18
N HIS A 81 4.62 13.84 -6.56
CA HIS A 81 5.89 13.59 -7.21
C HIS A 81 6.23 12.08 -7.29
N VAL A 82 5.45 11.23 -6.64
CA VAL A 82 5.65 9.78 -6.66
C VAL A 82 5.34 9.24 -8.06
N ALA A 83 6.08 8.21 -8.48
CA ALA A 83 5.88 7.58 -9.78
C ALA A 83 4.42 7.14 -9.98
N LYS A 84 3.85 7.42 -11.16
CA LYS A 84 2.43 7.16 -11.45
C LYS A 84 1.97 5.74 -11.14
N GLU A 85 2.81 4.73 -11.39
CA GLU A 85 2.48 3.34 -11.11
C GLU A 85 2.25 3.11 -9.61
N ILE A 86 3.05 3.73 -8.76
CA ILE A 86 2.90 3.65 -7.30
C ILE A 86 1.61 4.35 -6.87
N LEU A 87 1.33 5.54 -7.41
CA LEU A 87 0.11 6.29 -7.13
C LEU A 87 -1.16 5.49 -7.48
N LEU A 88 -1.22 4.94 -8.70
CA LEU A 88 -2.37 4.13 -9.13
C LEU A 88 -2.58 2.89 -8.25
N ARG A 89 -1.49 2.25 -7.81
CA ARG A 89 -1.56 1.09 -6.90
C ARG A 89 -2.02 1.48 -5.50
N VAL A 90 -1.50 2.56 -4.91
CA VAL A 90 -1.89 2.96 -3.55
C VAL A 90 -3.32 3.50 -3.51
N LEU A 91 -3.76 4.23 -4.56
CA LEU A 91 -5.15 4.64 -4.71
C LEU A 91 -6.10 3.44 -4.89
N THR A 92 -5.67 2.41 -5.62
CA THR A 92 -6.44 1.17 -5.76
C THR A 92 -6.53 0.42 -4.42
N LEU A 93 -5.43 0.35 -3.67
CA LEU A 93 -5.40 -0.25 -2.34
C LEU A 93 -6.41 0.43 -1.40
N PHE A 94 -6.40 1.77 -1.38
CA PHE A 94 -7.36 2.56 -0.61
C PHE A 94 -8.80 2.21 -1.00
N GLN A 95 -9.09 2.16 -2.31
CA GLN A 95 -10.42 1.88 -2.82
C GLN A 95 -10.90 0.45 -2.46
N ASN A 96 -10.01 -0.54 -2.54
CA ASN A 96 -10.30 -1.93 -2.17
C ASN A 96 -10.66 -2.02 -0.68
N ILE A 97 -9.83 -1.43 0.18
CA ILE A 97 -10.06 -1.39 1.63
C ILE A 97 -11.40 -0.73 1.96
N LYS A 98 -11.69 0.44 1.37
CA LYS A 98 -12.98 1.13 1.58
C LYS A 98 -14.18 0.32 1.10
N ASN A 99 -14.04 -0.45 0.01
CA ASN A 99 -15.12 -1.29 -0.50
C ASN A 99 -15.40 -2.47 0.44
N CYS A 100 -14.36 -3.13 0.96
CA CYS A 100 -14.53 -4.19 1.97
C CYS A 100 -15.30 -3.70 3.20
N LEU A 101 -14.93 -2.53 3.74
CA LEU A 101 -15.60 -1.92 4.89
C LEU A 101 -17.10 -1.62 4.65
N LYS A 102 -17.48 -1.31 3.40
CA LYS A 102 -18.89 -1.07 3.03
C LYS A 102 -19.70 -2.36 2.96
N ILE A 103 -19.11 -3.45 2.45
CA ILE A 103 -19.79 -4.74 2.26
C ILE A 103 -20.14 -5.37 3.61
N GLU A 104 -19.25 -5.25 4.60
CA GLU A 104 -19.40 -5.97 5.86
C GLU A 104 -20.27 -5.24 6.89
N GLY A 105 -20.77 -4.02 6.61
CA GLY A 105 -21.58 -3.26 7.56
C GLY A 105 -20.88 -3.04 8.92
N HIS A 106 -19.54 -3.12 8.95
CA HIS A 106 -18.68 -3.30 10.12
C HIS A 106 -18.73 -2.17 11.19
N LEU A 107 -19.65 -1.22 11.06
CA LEU A 107 -19.93 -0.23 12.11
C LEU A 107 -20.86 -0.77 13.22
N ALA A 108 -21.40 -1.98 13.10
CA ALA A 108 -22.30 -2.56 14.11
C ALA A 108 -21.57 -3.03 15.40
N VAL A 109 -20.29 -3.39 15.32
CA VAL A 109 -19.38 -3.61 16.45
C VAL A 109 -18.03 -3.04 16.01
N GLN A 110 -17.71 -1.81 16.42
CA GLN A 110 -16.47 -1.18 15.97
C GLN A 110 -15.26 -2.04 16.38
N PRO A 111 -14.46 -2.56 15.44
CA PRO A 111 -13.18 -3.14 15.77
C PRO A 111 -12.35 -2.03 16.42
N THR A 112 -11.83 -2.29 17.63
CA THR A 112 -10.86 -1.39 18.27
C THR A 112 -9.55 -1.45 17.48
N PHE A 113 -9.42 -0.57 16.48
CA PHE A 113 -8.15 -0.32 15.80
C PHE A 113 -7.31 0.58 16.69
N THR A 114 -6.03 0.21 16.88
CA THR A 114 -5.11 0.99 17.70
C THR A 114 -4.55 2.18 16.92
N GLU A 115 -4.10 3.21 17.64
CA GLU A 115 -3.28 4.27 17.07
C GLU A 115 -2.05 3.66 16.36
N GLY A 116 -1.63 4.26 15.24
CA GLY A 116 -0.57 3.72 14.38
C GLY A 116 -1.00 2.58 13.44
N SER A 117 -2.26 2.13 13.51
CA SER A 117 -2.79 1.17 12.55
C SER A 117 -3.02 1.78 11.16
N LEU A 118 -2.95 0.95 10.12
CA LEU A 118 -3.30 1.36 8.76
C LEU A 118 -4.72 1.94 8.69
N PHE A 119 -5.67 1.38 9.46
CA PHE A 119 -7.01 1.93 9.56
C PHE A 119 -7.00 3.41 9.96
N PHE A 120 -6.30 3.75 11.05
CA PHE A 120 -6.25 5.11 11.57
C PHE A 120 -5.61 6.05 10.55
N LEU A 121 -4.54 5.60 9.90
CA LEU A 121 -3.83 6.39 8.90
C LEU A 121 -4.71 6.69 7.66
N LEU A 122 -5.45 5.70 7.16
CA LEU A 122 -6.33 5.86 5.98
C LEU A 122 -7.64 6.61 6.29
N HIS A 123 -8.07 6.67 7.55
CA HIS A 123 -9.23 7.44 7.97
C HIS A 123 -8.88 8.83 8.51
N GLY A 124 -7.59 9.14 8.62
CA GLY A 124 -7.10 10.45 9.05
C GLY A 124 -7.25 11.52 7.96
N GLU A 125 -7.41 12.77 8.40
CA GLU A 125 -7.56 13.93 7.52
C GLU A 125 -6.33 14.14 6.62
N GLU A 126 -5.12 13.81 7.08
CA GLU A 126 -3.91 13.93 6.25
C GLU A 126 -3.98 13.05 4.99
N CYS A 127 -4.50 11.81 5.12
CA CYS A 127 -4.70 10.93 3.96
C CYS A 127 -5.71 11.54 2.98
N ALA A 128 -6.82 12.06 3.50
CA ALA A 128 -7.83 12.74 2.69
C ALA A 128 -7.25 13.95 1.95
N GLN A 129 -6.45 14.79 2.61
CA GLN A 129 -5.80 15.95 2.01
C GLN A 129 -4.84 15.55 0.89
N LYS A 130 -4.00 14.54 1.11
CA LYS A 130 -3.08 14.04 0.09
C LYS A 130 -3.81 13.48 -1.12
N ILE A 131 -4.90 12.72 -0.92
CA ILE A 131 -5.71 12.23 -2.05
C ILE A 131 -6.39 13.39 -2.79
N ARG A 132 -6.93 14.39 -2.09
CA ARG A 132 -7.51 15.59 -2.73
C ARG A 132 -6.49 16.36 -3.55
N ALA A 133 -5.24 16.47 -3.09
CA ALA A 133 -4.17 17.15 -3.82
C ALA A 133 -3.82 16.47 -5.17
N LEU A 134 -4.16 15.19 -5.35
CA LEU A 134 -3.93 14.46 -6.60
C LEU A 134 -4.99 14.75 -7.69
N VAL A 135 -6.04 15.54 -7.40
CA VAL A 135 -7.01 15.98 -8.42
C VAL A 135 -6.34 16.82 -9.52
N ASP A 136 -5.34 17.60 -9.13
CA ASP A 136 -4.60 18.48 -10.03
C ASP A 136 -3.32 17.81 -10.57
N HIS A 137 -3.22 16.48 -10.46
CA HIS A 137 -2.05 15.74 -10.92
C HIS A 137 -1.89 15.82 -12.46
N HIS A 138 -0.65 15.85 -12.93
CA HIS A 138 -0.35 16.01 -14.36
C HIS A 138 -0.81 14.81 -15.20
N ASP A 139 -0.67 13.59 -14.68
CA ASP A 139 -1.10 12.35 -15.32
C ASP A 139 -2.63 12.16 -15.29
N ALA A 140 -3.22 11.86 -16.45
CA ALA A 140 -4.67 11.74 -16.61
C ALA A 140 -5.28 10.51 -15.91
N GLU A 141 -4.58 9.37 -15.89
CA GLU A 141 -5.06 8.14 -15.26
C GLU A 141 -5.15 8.33 -13.74
N VAL A 142 -4.17 9.02 -13.15
CA VAL A 142 -4.17 9.35 -11.72
C VAL A 142 -5.38 10.22 -11.38
N LYS A 143 -5.65 11.28 -12.17
CA LYS A 143 -6.81 12.15 -11.95
C LYS A 143 -8.13 11.39 -12.03
N GLU A 144 -8.31 10.61 -13.09
CA GLU A 144 -9.51 9.79 -13.27
C GLU A 144 -9.73 8.88 -12.07
N LYS A 145 -8.68 8.21 -11.60
CA LYS A 145 -8.74 7.34 -10.41
C LYS A 145 -9.15 8.11 -9.16
N VAL A 146 -8.57 9.28 -8.91
CA VAL A 146 -8.85 10.10 -7.71
C VAL A 146 -10.31 10.56 -7.69
N VAL A 147 -10.87 10.95 -8.84
CA VAL A 147 -12.28 11.36 -8.96
C VAL A 147 -13.23 10.24 -8.52
N THR A 148 -12.89 8.97 -8.76
CA THR A 148 -13.72 7.83 -8.29
C THR A 148 -13.68 7.62 -6.78
N ILE A 149 -12.66 8.16 -6.11
CA ILE A 149 -12.37 7.96 -4.68
C ILE A 149 -12.92 9.11 -3.84
N ILE A 150 -12.77 10.37 -4.27
CA ILE A 150 -13.17 11.56 -3.50
C ILE A 150 -14.60 11.53 -2.97
N PRO A 151 -15.63 11.09 -3.71
CA PRO A 151 -16.99 11.00 -3.18
C PRO A 151 -17.15 10.02 -1.99
N LYS A 152 -16.11 9.26 -1.66
CA LYS A 152 -16.09 8.21 -0.63
C LYS A 152 -15.10 8.49 0.51
N ILE A 153 -14.42 9.64 0.49
CA ILE A 153 -13.54 10.13 1.55
C ILE A 153 -14.37 11.06 2.43
#